data_AF-A0A1V4MTC4-F1
#
_entry.id   AF-A0A1V4MTC4-F1
#
_cell.length_a   1.000
_cell.length_b   1.000
_cell.length_c   1.000
_cell.angle_alpha   90.00
_cell.angle_beta   90.00
_cell.angle_gamma   90.00
#
_symmetry.space_group_name_H-M   'P 1'
#
loop_
_entity.id
_entity.type
_entity.pdbx_description
1 polymer ?
#
loop_
_entity_poly.entity_id
_entity_poly.type
_entity_poly.pdbx_seq_one_letter_code
_entity_poly.pdbx_strand_id
1 'polypeptide(L)'
;MNKDFLLLIDADDTLWESALFFVRAEEDFLGLMTALGAPLEEVRRTVHRKDIERLSVTGYGAGPYMNTLSSVMHEFVPAPPEWSLVALEDIRRCLIGHPVVVAPGVHDTLAEISAMSFRSVVYTMGEEGHQKDKFLRSGLGSEVDELAIVPEKTVDSLIELLHRTGYGPERTVLVGNSPRSDINPATSLGLFAVYLRRDLTWAAEHQELAHPELVAEIRRFDELPGLLRKFSGRLGVEMVPAEPGMVPAEPGIVRMSEEQDGMPQVNLLDALDPGLIEYRTDLSGKEGVLRRIAVLAAGSGKTGAAVEDRIFDALMERESLGSTGFGHGVAIPHCRTGSMETFMAGLLVSSEGIDFDSIDGERVRIFPFVIGPESEPRVYLRLLASIAQIFRHEDTRKAILSLRDPEEVRRLLREQASPKDETPPRRPGMKMMHVFVQNEEIFDDILQVFTGSDSISAMVLEARESTDYLMKGPFFDGFWDSKVQRFSRLIVAVVRDELVNSAVRSIEYVCGRLSDRDDIMVTVTDLRCTLGSLGL
;
A
#
# COMPACT_ATOMS: atom_id res chain seq x y z
N MET A 1 -13.06 -28.87 -23.12
CA MET A 1 -14.05 -28.52 -24.17
C MET A 1 -13.25 -27.93 -25.33
N ASN A 2 -13.50 -28.31 -26.58
CA ASN A 2 -12.79 -27.71 -27.71
C ASN A 2 -13.28 -26.25 -27.84
N LYS A 3 -12.37 -25.27 -27.84
CA LYS A 3 -12.74 -23.85 -27.94
C LYS A 3 -12.72 -23.45 -29.42
N ASP A 4 -13.89 -23.32 -30.03
CA ASP A 4 -14.05 -23.10 -31.47
C ASP A 4 -13.76 -21.65 -31.92
N PHE A 5 -13.83 -20.70 -30.98
CA PHE A 5 -13.65 -19.26 -31.23
C PHE A 5 -12.59 -18.65 -30.30
N LEU A 6 -12.04 -17.52 -30.71
CA LEU A 6 -11.12 -16.70 -29.93
C LEU A 6 -11.79 -15.38 -29.54
N LEU A 7 -11.71 -15.04 -28.25
CA LEU A 7 -12.10 -13.75 -27.72
C LEU A 7 -10.86 -13.03 -27.20
N LEU A 8 -10.50 -11.94 -27.84
CA LEU A 8 -9.46 -11.02 -27.38
C LEU A 8 -10.12 -9.90 -26.57
N ILE A 9 -9.60 -9.63 -25.38
CA ILE A 9 -10.21 -8.71 -24.42
C ILE A 9 -9.17 -7.67 -24.02
N ASP A 10 -9.40 -6.41 -24.36
CA ASP A 10 -8.61 -5.33 -23.79
C ASP A 10 -8.73 -5.28 -22.25
N ALA A 11 -7.73 -4.74 -21.57
CA ALA A 11 -7.65 -4.75 -20.12
C ALA A 11 -8.03 -3.41 -19.48
N ASP A 12 -7.18 -2.39 -19.66
CA ASP A 12 -7.33 -1.08 -19.04
C ASP A 12 -8.56 -0.35 -19.62
N ASP A 13 -9.50 0.09 -18.77
CA ASP A 13 -10.79 0.71 -19.10
C ASP A 13 -11.82 -0.19 -19.82
N THR A 14 -11.45 -1.45 -20.08
CA THR A 14 -12.35 -2.52 -20.53
C THR A 14 -12.74 -3.44 -19.38
N LEU A 15 -11.76 -4.12 -18.75
CA LEU A 15 -11.93 -5.03 -17.62
C LEU A 15 -11.85 -4.32 -16.26
N TRP A 16 -10.99 -3.32 -16.13
CA TRP A 16 -10.82 -2.56 -14.89
C TRP A 16 -10.56 -1.09 -15.18
N GLU A 17 -10.87 -0.22 -14.22
CA GLU A 17 -10.66 1.23 -14.35
C GLU A 17 -9.15 1.55 -14.39
N SER A 18 -8.73 2.39 -15.36
CA SER A 18 -7.34 2.83 -15.51
C SER A 18 -7.26 4.34 -15.74
N ALA A 19 -8.00 4.88 -16.72
CA ALA A 19 -8.01 6.31 -17.05
C ALA A 19 -8.28 7.21 -15.85
N LEU A 20 -9.18 6.80 -14.96
CA LEU A 20 -9.54 7.55 -13.74
C LEU A 20 -8.31 7.85 -12.85
N PHE A 21 -7.36 6.93 -12.75
CA PHE A 21 -6.19 7.11 -11.89
C PHE A 21 -5.20 8.10 -12.49
N PHE A 22 -5.11 8.18 -13.82
CA PHE A 22 -4.32 9.20 -14.50
C PHE A 22 -4.96 10.58 -14.38
N VAL A 23 -6.29 10.67 -14.53
CA VAL A 23 -7.02 11.92 -14.29
C VAL A 23 -6.76 12.43 -12.88
N ARG A 24 -6.85 11.55 -11.87
CA ARG A 24 -6.57 11.91 -10.48
C ARG A 24 -5.12 12.32 -10.25
N ALA A 25 -4.16 11.60 -10.83
CA ALA A 25 -2.75 11.97 -10.73
C ALA A 25 -2.47 13.34 -11.37
N GLU A 26 -3.15 13.67 -12.48
CA GLU A 26 -3.09 15.00 -13.08
C GLU A 26 -3.68 16.06 -12.15
N GLU A 27 -4.85 15.82 -11.55
CA GLU A 27 -5.49 16.75 -10.60
C GLU A 27 -4.62 17.00 -9.37
N ASP A 28 -4.06 15.96 -8.77
CA ASP A 28 -3.13 16.06 -7.64
C ASP A 28 -1.87 16.85 -8.03
N PHE A 29 -1.35 16.60 -9.24
CA PHE A 29 -0.21 17.35 -9.77
C PHE A 29 -0.54 18.83 -10.00
N LEU A 30 -1.70 19.13 -10.57
CA LEU A 30 -2.15 20.50 -10.78
C LEU A 30 -2.37 21.23 -9.44
N GLY A 31 -2.86 20.53 -8.41
CA GLY A 31 -2.92 21.02 -7.04
C GLY A 31 -1.52 21.34 -6.48
N LEU A 32 -0.56 20.45 -6.67
CA LEU A 32 0.85 20.67 -6.30
C LEU A 32 1.43 21.91 -7.01
N MET A 33 1.22 22.04 -8.31
CA MET A 33 1.70 23.19 -9.09
C MET A 33 1.06 24.51 -8.65
N THR A 34 -0.21 24.47 -8.25
CA THR A 34 -0.91 25.63 -7.66
C THR A 34 -0.28 26.03 -6.32
N ALA A 35 0.05 25.07 -5.45
CA ALA A 35 0.73 25.33 -4.18
C ALA A 35 2.15 25.91 -4.37
N LEU A 36 2.79 25.61 -5.51
CA LEU A 36 4.07 26.20 -5.92
C LEU A 36 3.94 27.58 -6.58
N GLY A 37 2.72 28.08 -6.76
CA GLY A 37 2.45 29.39 -7.37
C GLY A 37 2.53 29.41 -8.89
N ALA A 38 2.49 28.25 -9.56
CA ALA A 38 2.51 28.18 -11.01
C ALA A 38 1.14 28.53 -11.63
N PRO A 39 1.12 29.13 -12.83
CA PRO A 39 -0.13 29.48 -13.52
C PRO A 39 -0.86 28.22 -14.01
N LEU A 40 -1.89 27.81 -13.26
CA LEU A 40 -2.62 26.54 -13.44
C LEU A 40 -3.03 26.26 -14.90
N GLU A 41 -3.59 27.24 -15.59
CA GLU A 41 -4.08 27.08 -16.96
C GLU A 41 -2.95 26.84 -17.98
N GLU A 42 -1.78 27.43 -17.75
CA GLU A 42 -0.62 27.23 -18.59
C GLU A 42 0.04 25.87 -18.29
N VAL A 43 0.12 25.49 -17.01
CA VAL A 43 0.56 24.16 -16.60
C VAL A 43 -0.30 23.08 -17.25
N ARG A 44 -1.64 23.21 -17.17
CA ARG A 44 -2.57 22.25 -17.79
C ARG A 44 -2.34 22.11 -19.30
N ARG A 45 -2.20 23.23 -20.01
CA ARG A 45 -1.87 23.22 -21.46
C ARG A 45 -0.54 22.55 -21.75
N THR A 46 0.48 22.78 -20.92
CA THR A 46 1.80 22.17 -21.09
C THR A 46 1.80 20.67 -20.79
N VAL A 47 1.07 20.23 -19.75
CA VAL A 47 0.85 18.80 -19.47
C VAL A 47 0.21 18.13 -20.67
N HIS A 48 -0.92 18.66 -21.15
CA HIS A 48 -1.64 18.09 -22.28
C HIS A 48 -0.77 18.01 -23.56
N ARG A 49 -0.05 19.09 -23.89
CA ARG A 49 0.84 19.13 -25.06
C ARG A 49 1.96 18.09 -24.95
N LYS A 50 2.67 18.04 -23.81
CA LYS A 50 3.78 17.09 -23.61
C LYS A 50 3.29 15.65 -23.51
N ASP A 51 2.09 15.43 -23.00
CA ASP A 51 1.50 14.10 -22.93
C ASP A 51 1.22 13.54 -24.34
N ILE A 52 0.63 14.36 -25.23
CA ILE A 52 0.43 14.01 -26.65
C ILE A 52 1.77 13.73 -27.34
N GLU A 53 2.76 14.61 -27.18
CA GLU A 53 4.11 14.42 -27.75
C GLU A 53 4.76 13.14 -27.25
N ARG A 54 4.71 12.87 -25.94
CA ARG A 54 5.22 11.64 -25.31
C ARG A 54 4.57 10.39 -25.90
N LEU A 55 3.24 10.39 -26.06
CA LEU A 55 2.51 9.23 -26.58
C LEU A 55 2.99 8.81 -27.98
N SER A 56 3.52 9.75 -28.77
CA SER A 56 4.12 9.44 -30.08
C SER A 56 5.57 8.91 -30.04
N VAL A 57 6.24 8.97 -28.88
CA VAL A 57 7.68 8.66 -28.76
C VAL A 57 7.93 7.46 -27.83
N THR A 58 7.40 7.50 -26.61
CA THR A 58 7.68 6.48 -25.58
C THR A 58 6.50 5.56 -25.31
N GLY A 59 5.34 5.79 -25.93
CA GLY A 59 4.11 5.02 -25.71
C GLY A 59 3.45 5.27 -24.35
N TYR A 60 2.61 4.31 -23.93
CA TYR A 60 1.76 4.38 -22.74
C TYR A 60 2.47 3.89 -21.47
N GLY A 61 2.05 4.42 -20.32
CA GLY A 61 2.48 3.91 -19.01
C GLY A 61 2.53 4.96 -17.92
N ALA A 62 2.39 4.52 -16.67
CA ALA A 62 2.45 5.37 -15.47
C ALA A 62 3.85 5.99 -15.28
N GLY A 63 4.92 5.21 -15.48
CA GLY A 63 6.30 5.70 -15.37
C GLY A 63 6.61 6.84 -16.34
N PRO A 64 6.42 6.64 -17.67
CA PRO A 64 6.56 7.69 -18.66
C PRO A 64 5.69 8.91 -18.39
N TYR A 65 4.45 8.74 -17.90
CA TYR A 65 3.58 9.85 -17.51
C TYR A 65 4.16 10.69 -16.37
N MET A 66 4.64 10.05 -15.31
CA MET A 66 5.24 10.74 -14.18
C MET A 66 6.53 11.46 -14.56
N ASN A 67 7.30 10.95 -15.53
CA ASN A 67 8.44 11.66 -16.09
C ASN A 67 8.00 12.94 -16.84
N THR A 68 6.89 12.90 -17.56
CA THR A 68 6.28 14.09 -18.17
C THR A 68 5.90 15.11 -17.10
N LEU A 69 5.18 14.71 -16.04
CA LEU A 69 4.78 15.62 -14.96
C LEU A 69 6.00 16.22 -14.24
N SER A 70 7.02 15.42 -13.97
CA SER A 70 8.29 15.89 -13.41
C SER A 70 8.98 16.93 -14.33
N SER A 71 9.02 16.67 -15.63
CA SER A 71 9.55 17.63 -16.61
C SER A 71 8.75 18.93 -16.66
N VAL A 72 7.41 18.85 -16.55
CA VAL A 72 6.55 20.05 -16.46
C VAL A 72 6.86 20.83 -15.19
N MET A 73 6.96 20.18 -14.03
CA MET A 73 7.28 20.85 -12.78
C MET A 73 8.60 21.63 -12.86
N HIS A 74 9.65 21.02 -13.41
CA HIS A 74 10.95 21.67 -13.58
C HIS A 74 10.95 22.83 -14.58
N GLU A 75 10.03 22.85 -15.54
CA GLU A 75 9.89 23.95 -16.50
C GLU A 75 9.29 25.20 -15.85
N PHE A 76 8.28 25.03 -14.98
CA PHE A 76 7.63 26.14 -14.28
C PHE A 76 8.34 26.52 -12.97
N VAL A 77 9.03 25.56 -12.35
CA VAL A 77 9.72 25.72 -11.06
C VAL A 77 11.13 25.15 -11.19
N PRO A 78 12.12 25.92 -11.70
CA PRO A 78 13.46 25.41 -11.97
C PRO A 78 14.20 24.86 -10.74
N ALA A 79 13.90 25.38 -9.55
CA ALA A 79 14.43 24.94 -8.26
C ALA A 79 13.28 24.58 -7.30
N PRO A 80 12.64 23.42 -7.49
CA PRO A 80 11.50 23.03 -6.67
C PRO A 80 11.96 22.74 -5.22
N PRO A 81 11.19 23.15 -4.20
CA PRO A 81 11.51 22.86 -2.81
C PRO A 81 11.45 21.35 -2.53
N GLU A 82 12.18 20.88 -1.51
CA GLU A 82 12.29 19.45 -1.22
C GLU A 82 10.93 18.78 -0.94
N TRP A 83 10.02 19.47 -0.26
CA TRP A 83 8.67 18.94 0.04
C TRP A 83 7.85 18.67 -1.24
N SER A 84 8.05 19.43 -2.32
CA SER A 84 7.29 19.23 -3.56
C SER A 84 7.82 18.04 -4.35
N LEU A 85 9.11 17.73 -4.22
CA LEU A 85 9.69 16.49 -4.76
C LEU A 85 9.12 15.27 -4.04
N VAL A 86 8.94 15.35 -2.72
CA VAL A 86 8.27 14.30 -1.94
C VAL A 86 6.81 14.16 -2.37
N ALA A 87 6.07 15.26 -2.52
CA ALA A 87 4.69 15.24 -2.97
C ALA A 87 4.53 14.63 -4.38
N LEU A 88 5.42 14.97 -5.32
CA LEU A 88 5.43 14.38 -6.66
C LEU A 88 5.73 12.87 -6.62
N GLU A 89 6.64 12.44 -5.76
CA GLU A 89 6.92 11.01 -5.54
C GLU A 89 5.73 10.28 -4.92
N ASP A 90 4.96 10.91 -4.04
CA ASP A 90 3.73 10.33 -3.51
C ASP A 90 2.64 10.20 -4.59
N ILE A 91 2.47 11.19 -5.47
CA ILE A 91 1.61 11.09 -6.66
C ILE A 91 2.05 9.90 -7.53
N ARG A 92 3.36 9.74 -7.76
CA ARG A 92 3.92 8.62 -8.52
C ARG A 92 3.57 7.28 -7.87
N ARG A 93 3.74 7.15 -6.56
CA ARG A 93 3.41 5.93 -5.81
C ARG A 93 1.92 5.62 -5.88
N CYS A 94 1.06 6.63 -5.77
CA CYS A 94 -0.38 6.48 -5.90
C CYS A 94 -0.79 6.01 -7.30
N LEU A 95 -0.20 6.59 -8.35
CA LEU A 95 -0.49 6.19 -9.74
C LEU A 95 0.04 4.78 -10.05
N ILE A 96 1.26 4.44 -9.67
CA ILE A 96 1.83 3.10 -9.95
C ILE A 96 1.18 2.02 -9.08
N GLY A 97 0.93 2.33 -7.81
CA GLY A 97 0.35 1.42 -6.83
C GLY A 97 -1.19 1.44 -6.80
N HIS A 98 -1.85 2.01 -7.80
CA HIS A 98 -3.29 2.19 -7.80
C HIS A 98 -4.01 0.83 -7.62
N PRO A 99 -5.16 0.78 -6.91
CA PRO A 99 -5.93 -0.45 -6.79
C PRO A 99 -6.48 -0.85 -8.16
N VAL A 100 -6.55 -2.15 -8.43
CA VAL A 100 -7.19 -2.67 -9.63
C VAL A 100 -8.68 -2.81 -9.33
N VAL A 101 -9.48 -1.87 -9.86
CA VAL A 101 -10.93 -1.85 -9.68
C VAL A 101 -11.57 -2.48 -10.90
N VAL A 102 -11.91 -3.76 -10.80
CA VAL A 102 -12.62 -4.51 -11.85
C VAL A 102 -13.99 -3.87 -12.09
N ALA A 103 -14.33 -3.65 -13.36
CA ALA A 103 -15.57 -3.01 -13.74
C ALA A 103 -16.78 -3.89 -13.36
N PRO A 104 -17.94 -3.30 -12.98
CA PRO A 104 -19.10 -4.06 -12.55
C PRO A 104 -19.54 -5.12 -13.58
N GLY A 105 -19.81 -6.33 -13.10
CA GLY A 105 -20.29 -7.44 -13.93
C GLY A 105 -19.22 -8.19 -14.72
N VAL A 106 -17.95 -7.77 -14.69
CA VAL A 106 -16.87 -8.43 -15.45
C VAL A 106 -16.64 -9.87 -15.01
N HIS A 107 -16.51 -10.14 -13.71
CA HIS A 107 -16.33 -11.50 -13.18
C HIS A 107 -17.45 -12.45 -13.64
N ASP A 108 -18.71 -12.07 -13.42
CA ASP A 108 -19.88 -12.87 -13.82
C ASP A 108 -19.93 -13.09 -15.34
N THR A 109 -19.60 -12.05 -16.11
CA THR A 109 -19.60 -12.10 -17.58
C THR A 109 -18.51 -13.03 -18.09
N LEU A 110 -17.29 -12.95 -17.55
CA LEU A 110 -16.19 -13.84 -17.93
C LEU A 110 -16.47 -15.29 -17.51
N ALA A 111 -17.09 -15.49 -16.34
CA ALA A 111 -17.55 -16.81 -15.93
C ALA A 111 -18.58 -17.39 -16.92
N GLU A 112 -19.56 -16.61 -17.40
CA GLU A 112 -20.48 -17.04 -18.46
C GLU A 112 -19.73 -17.38 -19.76
N ILE A 113 -18.79 -16.53 -20.19
CA ILE A 113 -18.00 -16.72 -21.41
C ILE A 113 -17.09 -17.96 -21.30
N SER A 114 -16.54 -18.24 -20.13
CA SER A 114 -15.68 -19.41 -19.89
C SER A 114 -16.43 -20.73 -20.16
N ALA A 115 -17.75 -20.74 -19.92
CA ALA A 115 -18.64 -21.86 -20.21
C ALA A 115 -19.03 -21.95 -21.70
N MET A 116 -18.73 -20.92 -22.52
CA MET A 116 -18.94 -20.93 -23.97
C MET A 116 -17.73 -21.52 -24.71
N SER A 117 -17.88 -21.79 -26.01
CA SER A 117 -16.80 -22.27 -26.90
C SER A 117 -15.78 -21.18 -27.30
N PHE A 118 -15.52 -20.20 -26.42
CA PHE A 118 -14.52 -19.14 -26.64
C PHE A 118 -13.27 -19.37 -25.79
N ARG A 119 -12.10 -19.36 -26.42
CA ARG A 119 -10.82 -19.17 -25.73
C ARG A 119 -10.65 -17.68 -25.50
N SER A 120 -10.51 -17.27 -24.26
CA SER A 120 -10.43 -15.88 -23.81
C SER A 120 -8.99 -15.49 -23.54
N VAL A 121 -8.53 -14.41 -24.18
CA VAL A 121 -7.17 -13.90 -24.03
C VAL A 121 -7.26 -12.42 -23.67
N VAL A 122 -6.74 -12.05 -22.52
CA VAL A 122 -6.56 -10.64 -22.18
C VAL A 122 -5.40 -10.11 -23.02
N TYR A 123 -5.70 -9.17 -23.92
CA TYR A 123 -4.77 -8.59 -24.86
C TYR A 123 -4.55 -7.11 -24.52
N THR A 124 -3.41 -6.79 -23.90
CA THR A 124 -3.13 -5.46 -23.34
C THR A 124 -1.81 -4.89 -23.84
N MET A 125 -1.69 -3.57 -23.75
CA MET A 125 -0.51 -2.79 -24.15
C MET A 125 0.20 -2.21 -22.94
N GLY A 126 1.53 -2.16 -22.98
CA GLY A 126 2.34 -1.39 -22.02
C GLY A 126 3.42 -2.23 -21.33
N GLU A 127 3.90 -1.72 -20.19
CA GLU A 127 5.00 -2.34 -19.45
C GLU A 127 4.62 -3.71 -18.88
N GLU A 128 5.40 -4.74 -19.24
CA GLU A 128 5.09 -6.14 -18.93
C GLU A 128 4.92 -6.40 -17.42
N GLY A 129 5.85 -5.91 -16.59
CA GLY A 129 5.78 -6.10 -15.14
C GLY A 129 4.53 -5.46 -14.52
N HIS A 130 4.16 -4.27 -15.00
CA HIS A 130 3.01 -3.54 -14.48
C HIS A 130 1.69 -4.17 -14.93
N GLN A 131 1.55 -4.55 -16.20
CA GLN A 131 0.34 -5.22 -16.69
C GLN A 131 0.14 -6.60 -16.05
N LYS A 132 1.23 -7.36 -15.80
CA LYS A 132 1.17 -8.62 -15.05
C LYS A 132 0.71 -8.41 -13.61
N ASP A 133 1.26 -7.42 -12.92
CA ASP A 133 0.86 -7.09 -11.55
C ASP A 133 -0.62 -6.69 -11.48
N LYS A 134 -1.09 -5.83 -12.40
CA LYS A 134 -2.52 -5.46 -12.48
C LYS A 134 -3.40 -6.69 -12.71
N PHE A 135 -3.03 -7.54 -13.66
CA PHE A 135 -3.79 -8.76 -13.96
C PHE A 135 -3.86 -9.71 -12.76
N LEU A 136 -2.76 -9.92 -12.03
CA LEU A 136 -2.77 -10.75 -10.81
C LEU A 136 -3.66 -10.14 -9.71
N ARG A 137 -3.54 -8.82 -9.47
CA ARG A 137 -4.34 -8.12 -8.45
C ARG A 137 -5.82 -7.98 -8.83
N SER A 138 -6.16 -8.13 -10.11
CA SER A 138 -7.56 -8.12 -10.58
C SER A 138 -8.36 -9.34 -10.12
N GLY A 139 -7.69 -10.47 -9.85
CA GLY A 139 -8.37 -11.74 -9.55
C GLY A 139 -8.97 -12.46 -10.76
N LEU A 140 -8.83 -11.94 -11.99
CA LEU A 140 -9.42 -12.53 -13.21
C LEU A 140 -8.71 -13.79 -13.72
N GLY A 141 -7.60 -14.19 -13.10
CA GLY A 141 -6.74 -15.27 -13.60
C GLY A 141 -7.40 -16.64 -13.71
N SER A 142 -8.48 -16.90 -12.96
CA SER A 142 -9.27 -18.14 -13.05
C SER A 142 -10.38 -18.09 -14.09
N GLU A 143 -10.67 -16.92 -14.66
CA GLU A 143 -11.85 -16.68 -15.52
C GLU A 143 -11.46 -16.46 -16.99
N VAL A 144 -10.17 -16.28 -17.27
CA VAL A 144 -9.61 -16.15 -18.62
C VAL A 144 -8.55 -17.21 -18.89
N ASP A 145 -8.34 -17.55 -20.16
CA ASP A 145 -7.40 -18.63 -20.54
C ASP A 145 -5.95 -18.16 -20.67
N GLU A 146 -5.70 -16.90 -21.04
CA GLU A 146 -4.34 -16.38 -21.30
C GLU A 146 -4.24 -14.85 -21.12
N LEU A 147 -3.03 -14.38 -20.79
CA LEU A 147 -2.63 -12.96 -20.83
C LEU A 147 -1.57 -12.75 -21.91
N ALA A 148 -1.84 -11.84 -22.85
CA ALA A 148 -0.94 -11.41 -23.91
C ALA A 148 -0.64 -9.91 -23.74
N ILE A 149 0.61 -9.57 -23.45
CA ILE A 149 1.07 -8.20 -23.32
C ILE A 149 1.94 -7.87 -24.53
N VAL A 150 1.63 -6.77 -25.22
CA VAL A 150 2.41 -6.27 -26.35
C VAL A 150 2.97 -4.88 -26.05
N PRO A 151 4.12 -4.50 -26.64
CA PRO A 151 4.62 -3.14 -26.56
C PRO A 151 3.65 -2.13 -27.18
N GLU A 152 3.04 -2.49 -28.31
CA GLU A 152 2.07 -1.67 -29.04
C GLU A 152 1.01 -2.53 -29.73
N LYS A 153 -0.26 -2.07 -29.72
CA LYS A 153 -1.37 -2.73 -30.43
C LYS A 153 -1.44 -2.24 -31.88
N THR A 154 -0.67 -2.90 -32.74
CA THR A 154 -0.65 -2.67 -34.20
C THR A 154 -1.28 -3.85 -34.95
N VAL A 155 -1.60 -3.64 -36.23
CA VAL A 155 -2.03 -4.72 -37.15
C VAL A 155 -1.04 -5.88 -37.15
N ASP A 156 0.27 -5.59 -37.18
CA ASP A 156 1.32 -6.61 -37.17
C ASP A 156 1.33 -7.42 -35.85
N SER A 157 1.23 -6.74 -34.71
CA SER A 157 1.17 -7.40 -33.40
C SER A 157 -0.05 -8.32 -33.26
N LEU A 158 -1.17 -7.94 -33.89
CA LEU A 158 -2.40 -8.73 -33.90
C LEU A 158 -2.28 -9.94 -34.84
N ILE A 159 -1.63 -9.80 -36.00
CA ILE A 159 -1.30 -10.92 -36.88
C ILE A 159 -0.44 -11.95 -36.14
N GLU A 160 0.61 -11.52 -35.43
CA GLU A 160 1.47 -12.40 -34.64
C GLU A 160 0.69 -13.17 -33.56
N LEU A 161 -0.24 -12.49 -32.88
CA LEU A 161 -1.10 -13.11 -31.87
C LEU A 161 -2.05 -14.15 -32.48
N LEU A 162 -2.67 -13.85 -33.62
CA LEU A 162 -3.54 -14.80 -34.33
C LEU A 162 -2.76 -16.03 -34.81
N HIS A 163 -1.57 -15.83 -35.35
CA HIS A 163 -0.69 -16.93 -35.77
C HIS A 163 -0.30 -17.83 -34.58
N ARG A 164 0.03 -17.23 -33.42
CA ARG A 164 0.38 -17.97 -32.21
C ARG A 164 -0.79 -18.78 -31.65
N THR A 165 -2.00 -18.20 -31.69
CA THR A 165 -3.20 -18.83 -31.15
C THR A 165 -3.83 -19.86 -32.09
N GLY A 166 -3.56 -19.75 -33.40
CA GLY A 166 -4.06 -20.67 -34.43
C GLY A 166 -5.47 -20.36 -34.94
N TYR A 167 -6.04 -19.21 -34.58
CA TYR A 167 -7.38 -18.80 -35.01
C TYR A 167 -7.32 -17.81 -36.19
N GLY A 168 -8.24 -17.97 -37.13
CA GLY A 168 -8.44 -17.02 -38.23
C GLY A 168 -9.29 -15.81 -37.81
N PRO A 169 -9.24 -14.70 -38.57
CA PRO A 169 -10.08 -13.52 -38.34
C PRO A 169 -11.58 -13.82 -38.24
N GLU A 170 -12.06 -14.77 -39.04
CA GLU A 170 -13.48 -15.15 -39.12
C GLU A 170 -14.01 -15.85 -37.86
N ARG A 171 -13.11 -16.31 -36.98
CA ARG A 171 -13.44 -16.95 -35.69
C ARG A 171 -13.00 -16.14 -34.48
N THR A 172 -12.54 -14.90 -34.71
CA THR A 172 -11.99 -14.06 -33.65
C THR A 172 -12.85 -12.83 -33.42
N VAL A 173 -13.16 -12.57 -32.16
CA VAL A 173 -13.81 -11.35 -31.70
C VAL A 173 -12.83 -10.57 -30.83
N LEU A 174 -12.72 -9.25 -31.04
CA LEU A 174 -11.95 -8.37 -30.14
C LEU A 174 -12.91 -7.40 -29.46
N VAL A 175 -12.88 -7.33 -28.13
CA VAL A 175 -13.61 -6.32 -27.34
C VAL A 175 -12.63 -5.35 -26.69
N GLY A 176 -12.91 -4.04 -26.80
CA GLY A 176 -12.09 -3.01 -26.17
C GLY A 176 -12.72 -1.63 -26.21
N ASN A 177 -12.13 -0.67 -25.50
CA ASN A 177 -12.64 0.68 -25.36
C ASN A 177 -11.95 1.70 -26.29
N SER A 178 -10.93 1.31 -27.05
CA SER A 178 -10.21 2.21 -27.94
C SER A 178 -10.50 1.97 -29.42
N PRO A 179 -11.12 2.93 -30.14
CA PRO A 179 -11.18 2.91 -31.60
C PRO A 179 -9.81 2.75 -32.26
N ARG A 180 -8.78 3.44 -31.77
CA ARG A 180 -7.46 3.47 -32.41
C ARG A 180 -6.63 2.21 -32.19
N SER A 181 -6.64 1.65 -30.98
CA SER A 181 -5.74 0.56 -30.58
C SER A 181 -6.43 -0.81 -30.51
N ASP A 182 -7.74 -0.85 -30.34
CA ASP A 182 -8.50 -2.12 -30.28
C ASP A 182 -9.28 -2.35 -31.57
N ILE A 183 -10.13 -1.38 -31.95
CA ILE A 183 -11.17 -1.60 -32.96
C ILE A 183 -10.63 -1.48 -34.39
N ASN A 184 -9.91 -0.41 -34.71
CA ASN A 184 -9.41 -0.18 -36.07
C ASN A 184 -8.38 -1.24 -36.52
N PRO A 185 -7.39 -1.66 -35.68
CA PRO A 185 -6.48 -2.74 -36.05
C PRO A 185 -7.21 -4.07 -36.29
N ALA A 186 -8.20 -4.41 -35.44
CA ALA A 186 -8.98 -5.63 -35.57
C ALA A 186 -9.81 -5.65 -36.85
N THR A 187 -10.58 -4.59 -37.10
CA THR A 187 -11.46 -4.51 -38.27
C THR A 187 -10.69 -4.40 -39.59
N SER A 188 -9.47 -3.81 -39.59
CA SER A 188 -8.57 -3.82 -40.76
C SER A 188 -8.15 -5.24 -41.19
N LEU A 189 -8.17 -6.20 -40.26
CA LEU A 189 -7.92 -7.61 -40.52
C LEU A 189 -9.20 -8.43 -40.77
N GLY A 190 -10.36 -7.78 -40.76
CA GLY A 190 -11.66 -8.44 -40.95
C GLY A 190 -12.23 -9.11 -39.70
N LEU A 191 -11.69 -8.84 -38.52
CA LEU A 191 -12.25 -9.35 -37.26
C LEU A 191 -13.58 -8.65 -36.94
N PHE A 192 -14.45 -9.37 -36.24
CA PHE A 192 -15.59 -8.74 -35.58
C PHE A 192 -15.12 -8.03 -34.32
N ALA A 193 -15.42 -6.74 -34.20
CA ALA A 193 -15.01 -5.94 -33.06
C ALA A 193 -16.22 -5.50 -32.22
N VAL A 194 -16.04 -5.50 -30.91
CA VAL A 194 -17.04 -5.00 -29.96
C VAL A 194 -16.45 -3.76 -29.28
N TYR A 195 -17.00 -2.60 -29.63
CA TYR A 195 -16.57 -1.33 -29.06
C TYR A 195 -17.33 -1.07 -27.76
N LEU A 196 -16.62 -1.16 -26.62
CA LEU A 196 -17.13 -0.78 -25.32
C LEU A 196 -16.98 0.72 -25.11
N ARG A 197 -18.07 1.45 -25.34
CA ARG A 197 -18.06 2.91 -25.27
C ARG A 197 -18.10 3.37 -23.81
N ARG A 198 -17.00 3.95 -23.34
CA ARG A 198 -16.87 4.58 -22.02
C ARG A 198 -16.99 6.10 -22.14
N ASP A 199 -17.46 6.74 -21.07
CA ASP A 199 -17.51 8.20 -20.98
C ASP A 199 -16.11 8.81 -20.76
N LEU A 200 -15.18 8.02 -20.20
CA LEU A 200 -13.79 8.37 -19.93
C LEU A 200 -12.86 7.49 -20.77
N THR A 201 -12.73 7.80 -22.06
CA THR A 201 -11.67 7.23 -22.92
C THR A 201 -10.64 8.32 -23.19
N TRP A 202 -9.36 7.96 -23.23
CA TRP A 202 -8.28 8.90 -23.52
C TRP A 202 -8.49 9.64 -24.85
N ALA A 203 -8.21 10.95 -24.89
CA ALA A 203 -8.37 11.75 -26.10
C ALA A 203 -7.54 11.19 -27.29
N ALA A 204 -6.35 10.68 -27.01
CA ALA A 204 -5.47 10.07 -28.02
C ALA A 204 -5.99 8.75 -28.61
N GLU A 205 -6.95 8.09 -27.95
CA GLU A 205 -7.57 6.85 -28.41
C GLU A 205 -8.81 7.08 -29.28
N HIS A 206 -9.27 8.34 -29.38
CA HIS A 206 -10.39 8.69 -30.25
C HIS A 206 -9.96 8.71 -31.71
N GLN A 207 -10.60 7.86 -32.51
CA GLN A 207 -10.48 7.83 -33.97
C GLN A 207 -11.83 7.48 -34.57
N GLU A 208 -12.09 7.91 -35.80
CA GLU A 208 -13.22 7.39 -36.56
C GLU A 208 -13.04 5.88 -36.80
N LEU A 209 -14.16 5.15 -36.74
CA LEU A 209 -14.17 3.71 -37.03
C LEU A 209 -13.95 3.50 -38.52
N ALA A 210 -12.88 2.77 -38.87
CA ALA A 210 -12.52 2.53 -40.27
C ALA A 210 -13.54 1.64 -41.01
N HIS A 211 -14.08 0.63 -40.32
CA HIS A 211 -15.03 -0.35 -40.85
C HIS A 211 -16.22 -0.54 -39.89
N PRO A 212 -17.15 0.44 -39.79
CA PRO A 212 -18.26 0.40 -38.85
C PRO A 212 -19.18 -0.83 -39.01
N GLU A 213 -19.23 -1.43 -40.20
CA GLU A 213 -20.02 -2.62 -40.51
C GLU A 213 -19.55 -3.89 -39.79
N LEU A 214 -18.30 -3.91 -39.31
CA LEU A 214 -17.70 -4.99 -38.54
C LEU A 214 -17.75 -4.75 -37.03
N VAL A 215 -18.35 -3.64 -36.59
CA VAL A 215 -18.35 -3.21 -35.19
C VAL A 215 -19.74 -3.33 -34.58
N ALA A 216 -19.83 -3.90 -33.38
CA ALA A 216 -20.98 -3.73 -32.50
C ALA A 216 -20.61 -2.84 -31.32
N GLU A 217 -21.49 -1.90 -30.95
CA GLU A 217 -21.28 -1.06 -29.77
C GLU A 217 -22.01 -1.63 -28.56
N ILE A 218 -21.35 -1.61 -27.40
CA ILE A 218 -21.92 -1.88 -26.08
C ILE A 218 -21.57 -0.75 -25.12
N ARG A 219 -22.35 -0.59 -24.05
CA ARG A 219 -22.04 0.36 -22.97
C ARG A 219 -21.62 -0.34 -21.68
N ARG A 220 -22.03 -1.60 -21.51
CA ARG A 220 -21.70 -2.43 -20.37
C ARG A 220 -21.07 -3.73 -20.84
N PHE A 221 -20.08 -4.20 -20.10
CA PHE A 221 -19.38 -5.44 -20.43
C PHE A 221 -20.32 -6.66 -20.40
N ASP A 222 -21.34 -6.65 -19.54
CA ASP A 222 -22.35 -7.71 -19.45
C ASP A 222 -23.30 -7.83 -20.66
N GLU A 223 -23.23 -6.93 -21.64
CA GLU A 223 -23.92 -7.08 -22.91
C GLU A 223 -23.18 -8.03 -23.87
N LEU A 224 -21.89 -8.30 -23.61
CA LEU A 224 -21.00 -9.07 -24.48
C LEU A 224 -21.48 -10.52 -24.73
N PRO A 225 -21.92 -11.32 -23.73
CA PRO A 225 -22.35 -12.70 -23.98
C PRO A 225 -23.51 -12.82 -24.98
N GLY A 226 -24.41 -11.83 -24.98
CA GLY A 226 -25.50 -11.75 -25.95
C GLY A 226 -25.01 -11.56 -27.39
N LEU A 227 -23.95 -10.77 -27.58
CA LEU A 227 -23.30 -10.58 -28.89
C LEU A 227 -22.52 -11.81 -29.31
N LEU A 228 -21.76 -12.43 -28.39
CA LEU A 228 -20.98 -13.63 -28.67
C LEU A 228 -21.88 -14.80 -29.09
N ARG A 229 -23.06 -14.96 -28.47
CA ARG A 229 -24.07 -15.96 -28.90
C ARG A 229 -24.59 -15.71 -30.31
N LYS A 230 -24.82 -14.45 -30.69
CA LYS A 230 -25.23 -14.08 -32.06
C LYS A 230 -24.10 -14.33 -33.06
N PHE A 231 -22.87 -14.04 -32.67
CA PHE A 231 -21.68 -14.27 -33.49
C PHE A 231 -21.47 -15.77 -33.76
N SER A 232 -21.48 -16.60 -32.73
CA SER A 232 -21.36 -18.05 -32.88
C SER A 232 -22.53 -18.67 -33.67
N GLY A 233 -23.75 -18.16 -33.46
CA GLY A 233 -24.94 -18.60 -34.19
C GLY A 233 -24.93 -18.27 -35.69
N ARG A 234 -24.25 -17.20 -36.11
CA ARG A 234 -24.06 -16.85 -37.53
C ARG A 234 -23.15 -17.80 -38.29
N LEU A 235 -22.28 -18.53 -37.60
CA LEU A 235 -21.29 -19.45 -38.19
C LEU A 235 -21.74 -20.92 -38.22
N GLY A 236 -22.98 -21.22 -37.83
CA GLY A 236 -23.65 -22.49 -38.16
C GLY A 236 -23.12 -23.75 -37.48
N VAL A 237 -22.66 -23.67 -36.23
CA VAL A 237 -22.28 -24.85 -35.44
C VAL A 237 -23.44 -25.28 -34.53
N GLU A 238 -24.12 -26.38 -34.89
CA GLU A 238 -25.11 -27.07 -34.04
C GLU A 238 -24.44 -27.65 -32.79
N MET A 239 -24.93 -27.26 -31.60
CA MET A 239 -24.46 -27.78 -30.32
C MET A 239 -25.16 -29.11 -29.99
N VAL A 240 -24.44 -30.23 -30.04
CA VAL A 240 -24.86 -31.50 -29.44
C VAL A 240 -24.43 -31.48 -27.95
N PRO A 241 -25.30 -31.86 -26.98
CA PRO A 241 -24.92 -31.87 -25.57
C PRO A 241 -23.91 -33.00 -25.30
N ALA A 242 -22.86 -32.72 -24.53
CA ALA A 242 -21.88 -33.71 -24.10
C ALA A 242 -22.47 -34.69 -23.06
N GLU A 243 -22.24 -35.99 -23.25
CA GLU A 243 -22.58 -37.03 -22.28
C GLU A 243 -21.70 -36.97 -21.02
N PRO A 244 -22.21 -37.41 -19.84
CA PRO A 244 -21.50 -37.29 -18.57
C PRO A 244 -20.51 -38.45 -18.38
N GLY A 245 -19.22 -38.12 -18.31
CA GLY A 245 -18.22 -39.06 -17.81
C GLY A 245 -16.84 -38.97 -18.46
N MET A 246 -16.10 -37.88 -18.23
CA MET A 246 -14.64 -37.93 -18.30
C MET A 246 -14.02 -36.77 -17.50
N VAL A 247 -13.24 -37.13 -16.48
CA VAL A 247 -12.47 -36.20 -15.66
C VAL A 247 -11.29 -35.68 -16.49
N PRO A 248 -11.10 -34.35 -16.67
CA PRO A 248 -9.90 -33.83 -17.31
C PRO A 248 -8.69 -33.97 -16.36
N ALA A 249 -7.54 -34.31 -16.94
CA ALA A 249 -6.26 -34.42 -16.24
C ALA A 249 -5.81 -33.07 -15.64
N GLU A 250 -5.17 -33.13 -14.47
CA GLU A 250 -4.63 -31.98 -13.75
C GLU A 250 -3.69 -31.12 -14.63
N PRO A 251 -3.83 -29.78 -14.64
CA PRO A 251 -2.83 -28.90 -15.21
C PRO A 251 -1.54 -28.96 -14.38
N GLY A 252 -0.40 -29.17 -15.05
CA GLY A 252 0.91 -29.21 -14.43
C GLY A 252 1.23 -27.92 -13.68
N ILE A 253 1.29 -28.02 -12.34
CA ILE A 253 1.78 -26.96 -11.46
C ILE A 253 3.28 -26.80 -11.70
N VAL A 254 3.68 -25.69 -12.31
CA VAL A 254 5.07 -25.22 -12.23
C VAL A 254 5.26 -24.64 -10.83
N ARG A 255 5.77 -25.46 -9.91
CA ARG A 255 6.37 -24.98 -8.67
C ARG A 255 7.78 -24.50 -9.00
N MET A 256 8.07 -23.23 -8.78
CA MET A 256 9.45 -22.76 -8.73
C MET A 256 9.68 -21.92 -7.48
N SER A 257 10.45 -22.55 -6.58
CA SER A 257 11.50 -21.99 -5.72
C SER A 257 11.27 -20.63 -5.10
N GLU A 258 10.97 -20.67 -3.79
CA GLU A 258 11.41 -19.67 -2.82
C GLU A 258 12.89 -19.38 -3.03
N GLU A 259 13.23 -18.20 -3.57
CA GLU A 259 14.54 -17.58 -3.41
C GLU A 259 14.49 -16.15 -3.94
N GLN A 260 14.16 -15.21 -3.05
CA GLN A 260 14.75 -13.87 -2.97
C GLN A 260 14.18 -13.12 -1.75
N ASP A 261 14.64 -13.52 -0.56
CA ASP A 261 14.78 -12.58 0.55
C ASP A 261 16.08 -12.95 1.28
N GLY A 262 17.09 -12.09 1.16
CA GLY A 262 18.49 -12.51 1.36
C GLY A 262 19.41 -11.39 1.77
N MET A 263 19.05 -10.64 2.81
CA MET A 263 20.03 -9.97 3.69
C MET A 263 19.88 -10.59 5.08
N PRO A 264 20.95 -11.09 5.73
CA PRO A 264 20.84 -11.68 7.05
C PRO A 264 20.33 -10.62 8.04
N GLN A 265 19.13 -10.85 8.55
CA GLN A 265 18.43 -9.93 9.42
C GLN A 265 18.94 -10.16 10.85
N VAL A 266 20.01 -9.46 11.26
CA VAL A 266 20.52 -9.56 12.64
C VAL A 266 19.41 -9.16 13.62
N ASN A 267 18.90 -10.14 14.37
CA ASN A 267 17.89 -9.96 15.40
C ASN A 267 18.58 -9.91 16.78
N LEU A 268 17.89 -9.40 17.81
CA LEU A 268 18.36 -9.40 19.21
C LEU A 268 18.80 -10.81 19.65
N LEU A 269 18.19 -11.85 19.10
CA LEU A 269 18.51 -13.26 19.36
C LEU A 269 19.90 -13.68 18.87
N ASP A 270 20.41 -13.05 17.81
CA ASP A 270 21.74 -13.31 17.24
C ASP A 270 22.82 -12.54 17.99
N ALA A 271 22.47 -11.36 18.50
CA ALA A 271 23.36 -10.51 19.27
C ALA A 271 23.47 -10.92 20.75
N LEU A 272 22.45 -11.59 21.32
CA LEU A 272 22.41 -11.97 22.74
C LEU A 272 23.27 -13.21 23.02
N ASP A 273 24.36 -12.99 23.76
CA ASP A 273 25.30 -14.03 24.14
C ASP A 273 25.06 -14.48 25.60
N PRO A 274 24.80 -15.78 25.87
CA PRO A 274 24.68 -16.28 27.25
C PRO A 274 25.93 -16.01 28.10
N GLY A 275 27.12 -15.96 27.49
CA GLY A 275 28.37 -15.62 28.16
C GLY A 275 28.46 -14.16 28.62
N LEU A 276 27.51 -13.31 28.19
CA LEU A 276 27.38 -11.90 28.56
C LEU A 276 26.24 -11.65 29.56
N ILE A 277 25.68 -12.71 30.16
CA ILE A 277 24.66 -12.62 31.21
C ILE A 277 25.34 -12.83 32.57
N GLU A 278 25.26 -11.84 33.45
CA GLU A 278 25.93 -11.87 34.75
C GLU A 278 25.09 -11.29 35.88
N TYR A 279 25.12 -11.96 37.04
CA TYR A 279 24.52 -11.49 38.28
C TYR A 279 25.61 -11.11 39.28
N ARG A 280 25.48 -9.92 39.89
CA ARG A 280 26.46 -9.38 40.84
C ARG A 280 25.81 -8.81 42.11
N THR A 281 26.62 -8.76 43.16
CA THR A 281 26.29 -8.17 44.47
C THR A 281 27.21 -7.00 44.83
N ASP A 282 28.31 -6.82 44.09
CA ASP A 282 29.42 -5.91 44.39
C ASP A 282 29.53 -4.71 43.42
N LEU A 283 28.45 -4.38 42.72
CA LEU A 283 28.41 -3.23 41.82
C LEU A 283 28.07 -1.95 42.59
N SER A 284 28.92 -0.94 42.46
CA SER A 284 28.72 0.38 43.08
C SER A 284 28.77 1.50 42.04
N GLY A 285 27.73 2.33 42.04
CA GLY A 285 27.61 3.48 41.17
C GLY A 285 27.47 3.16 39.68
N LYS A 286 27.14 4.19 38.91
CA LYS A 286 26.97 4.16 37.45
C LYS A 286 28.26 3.75 36.73
N GLU A 287 29.39 4.30 37.13
CA GLU A 287 30.70 4.00 36.54
C GLU A 287 31.09 2.52 36.70
N GLY A 288 30.85 1.93 37.88
CA GLY A 288 31.15 0.53 38.15
C GLY A 288 30.34 -0.43 37.26
N VAL A 289 29.09 -0.09 36.96
CA VAL A 289 28.24 -0.84 36.02
C VAL A 289 28.83 -0.77 34.61
N LEU A 290 29.13 0.43 34.11
CA LEU A 290 29.65 0.62 32.76
C LEU A 290 31.01 -0.06 32.57
N ARG A 291 31.89 0.01 33.58
CA ARG A 291 33.17 -0.69 33.57
C ARG A 291 32.98 -2.20 33.53
N ARG A 292 32.02 -2.74 34.30
CA ARG A 292 31.75 -4.17 34.29
C ARG A 292 31.23 -4.65 32.94
N ILE A 293 30.35 -3.88 32.30
CA ILE A 293 29.85 -4.17 30.95
C ILE A 293 31.01 -4.19 29.94
N ALA A 294 31.94 -3.24 30.03
CA ALA A 294 33.12 -3.22 29.17
C ALA A 294 34.01 -4.47 29.37
N VAL A 295 34.24 -4.90 30.61
CA VAL A 295 34.98 -6.13 30.93
C VAL A 295 34.28 -7.36 30.35
N LEU A 296 32.96 -7.47 30.51
CA LEU A 296 32.17 -8.59 29.95
C LEU A 296 32.28 -8.64 28.43
N ALA A 297 32.08 -7.50 27.77
CA ALA A 297 32.16 -7.41 26.31
C ALA A 297 33.56 -7.77 25.80
N ALA A 298 34.62 -7.26 26.43
CA ALA A 298 36.00 -7.57 26.07
C ALA A 298 36.37 -9.05 26.30
N GLY A 299 35.77 -9.69 27.31
CA GLY A 299 35.98 -11.10 27.66
C GLY A 299 35.22 -12.11 26.79
N SER A 300 34.33 -11.66 25.89
CA SER A 300 33.49 -12.53 25.04
C SER A 300 34.24 -13.35 23.98
N GLY A 301 35.52 -13.03 23.73
CA GLY A 301 36.31 -13.64 22.65
C GLY A 301 35.95 -13.14 21.24
N LYS A 302 34.94 -12.26 21.10
CA LYS A 302 34.53 -11.62 19.84
C LYS A 302 35.27 -10.30 19.57
N THR A 303 36.14 -9.89 20.48
CA THR A 303 36.91 -8.64 20.45
C THR A 303 38.40 -8.91 20.67
N GLY A 304 39.28 -8.05 20.12
CA GLY A 304 40.71 -8.11 20.42
C GLY A 304 41.07 -7.71 21.87
N ALA A 305 42.24 -8.13 22.36
CA ALA A 305 42.67 -7.98 23.76
C ALA A 305 42.88 -6.54 24.28
N ALA A 306 42.68 -5.49 23.46
CA ALA A 306 42.97 -4.08 23.78
C ALA A 306 41.74 -3.16 23.67
N VAL A 307 40.54 -3.69 23.99
CA VAL A 307 39.25 -3.08 23.64
C VAL A 307 38.43 -2.63 24.86
N GLU A 308 38.72 -3.10 26.08
CA GLU A 308 37.95 -2.75 27.30
C GLU A 308 37.86 -1.25 27.55
N ASP A 309 39.00 -0.54 27.63
CA ASP A 309 39.01 0.90 27.94
C ASP A 309 38.24 1.71 26.88
N ARG A 310 38.36 1.33 25.60
CA ARG A 310 37.65 1.99 24.50
C ARG A 310 36.13 1.77 24.55
N ILE A 311 35.68 0.59 24.97
CA ILE A 311 34.25 0.32 25.19
C ILE A 311 33.75 1.13 26.39
N PHE A 312 34.52 1.15 27.48
CA PHE A 312 34.16 1.91 28.68
C PHE A 312 34.05 3.41 28.40
N ASP A 313 35.04 3.99 27.71
CA ASP A 313 35.04 5.40 27.33
C ASP A 313 33.84 5.73 26.44
N ALA A 314 33.52 4.88 25.45
CA ALA A 314 32.36 5.06 24.58
C ALA A 314 31.02 4.95 25.33
N LEU A 315 30.92 4.06 26.33
CA LEU A 315 29.74 3.95 27.20
C LEU A 315 29.60 5.19 28.10
N MET A 316 30.69 5.66 28.70
CA MET A 316 30.72 6.86 29.54
C MET A 316 30.36 8.12 28.73
N GLU A 317 30.94 8.28 27.55
CA GLU A 317 30.61 9.37 26.63
C GLU A 317 29.11 9.35 26.30
N ARG A 318 28.57 8.19 25.93
CA ARG A 318 27.14 8.08 25.63
C ARG A 318 26.28 8.42 26.84
N GLU A 319 26.60 7.90 28.02
CA GLU A 319 25.85 8.17 29.25
C GLU A 319 25.88 9.67 29.62
N SER A 320 26.98 10.37 29.33
CA SER A 320 27.12 11.82 29.58
C SER A 320 26.20 12.70 28.73
N LEU A 321 25.78 12.22 27.54
CA LEU A 321 24.82 12.91 26.68
C LEU A 321 23.40 12.90 27.26
N GLY A 322 23.14 12.03 28.23
CA GLY A 322 21.85 11.87 28.88
C GLY A 322 21.69 10.44 29.39
N SER A 323 21.13 10.33 30.60
CA SER A 323 20.98 9.06 31.32
C SER A 323 20.35 7.97 30.46
N THR A 324 20.93 6.77 30.49
CA THR A 324 20.32 5.58 29.88
C THR A 324 19.41 4.82 30.85
N GLY A 325 19.14 5.39 32.03
CA GLY A 325 18.14 4.92 32.97
C GLY A 325 16.73 5.00 32.40
N PHE A 326 16.17 3.83 32.05
CA PHE A 326 14.89 3.71 31.36
C PHE A 326 13.68 3.85 32.30
N GLY A 327 13.85 3.49 33.57
CA GLY A 327 12.78 3.47 34.58
C GLY A 327 12.43 2.04 35.00
N HIS A 328 11.63 1.92 36.05
CA HIS A 328 11.10 0.67 36.61
C HIS A 328 12.20 -0.34 36.97
N GLY A 329 13.31 0.17 37.50
CA GLY A 329 14.47 -0.65 37.86
C GLY A 329 15.34 -1.12 36.70
N VAL A 330 15.22 -0.51 35.51
CA VAL A 330 15.99 -0.85 34.29
C VAL A 330 16.80 0.35 33.77
N ALA A 331 18.03 0.09 33.32
CA ALA A 331 18.82 1.00 32.48
C ALA A 331 19.32 0.22 31.26
N ILE A 332 19.49 0.90 30.13
CA ILE A 332 19.96 0.27 28.88
C ILE A 332 21.30 0.86 28.46
N PRO A 333 22.43 0.53 29.13
CA PRO A 333 23.74 1.01 28.71
C PRO A 333 24.04 0.59 27.27
N HIS A 334 24.41 1.54 26.43
CA HIS A 334 24.68 1.24 25.03
C HIS A 334 25.72 2.17 24.45
N CYS A 335 26.48 1.69 23.47
CA CYS A 335 27.36 2.56 22.69
C CYS A 335 27.59 1.98 21.30
N ARG A 336 28.05 2.86 20.40
CA ARG A 336 28.67 2.45 19.15
C ARG A 336 30.15 2.82 19.25
N THR A 337 31.01 1.96 18.72
CA THR A 337 32.45 2.20 18.73
C THR A 337 33.09 1.57 17.50
N GLY A 338 34.07 2.26 16.91
CA GLY A 338 34.96 1.68 15.89
C GLY A 338 35.81 0.50 16.37
N SER A 339 35.73 0.12 17.65
CA SER A 339 36.46 -1.02 18.22
C SER A 339 35.73 -2.37 18.06
N MET A 340 34.58 -2.38 17.37
CA MET A 340 33.69 -3.53 17.22
C MET A 340 33.35 -3.77 15.75
N GLU A 341 33.33 -5.03 15.32
CA GLU A 341 32.93 -5.42 13.96
C GLU A 341 31.48 -5.93 13.89
N THR A 342 30.92 -6.40 15.00
CA THR A 342 29.56 -6.96 15.08
C THR A 342 28.85 -6.44 16.34
N PHE A 343 27.51 -6.53 16.37
CA PHE A 343 26.74 -6.19 17.57
C PHE A 343 26.84 -7.29 18.63
N MET A 344 26.98 -6.88 19.88
CA MET A 344 26.85 -7.71 21.06
C MET A 344 25.77 -7.15 21.97
N ALA A 345 24.94 -8.05 22.49
CA ALA A 345 23.96 -7.76 23.52
C ALA A 345 24.18 -8.69 24.72
N GLY A 346 23.95 -8.15 25.91
CA GLY A 346 24.11 -8.90 27.16
C GLY A 346 23.23 -8.33 28.27
N LEU A 347 23.35 -8.92 29.46
CA LEU A 347 22.54 -8.56 30.61
C LEU A 347 23.38 -8.58 31.88
N LEU A 348 23.48 -7.45 32.55
CA LEU A 348 24.04 -7.37 33.90
C LEU A 348 22.91 -7.15 34.91
N VAL A 349 22.88 -7.93 35.99
CA VAL A 349 21.85 -7.82 37.04
C VAL A 349 22.50 -7.56 38.39
N SER A 350 22.10 -6.47 39.04
CA SER A 350 22.52 -6.09 40.40
C SER A 350 21.53 -6.56 41.46
N SER A 351 22.06 -7.11 42.54
CA SER A 351 21.26 -7.60 43.67
C SER A 351 20.73 -6.47 44.56
N GLU A 352 21.47 -5.37 44.72
CA GLU A 352 21.17 -4.31 45.71
C GLU A 352 20.59 -3.00 45.13
N GLY A 353 20.50 -2.88 43.80
CA GLY A 353 19.96 -1.70 43.13
C GLY A 353 20.91 -0.51 43.17
N ILE A 354 21.18 0.07 42.01
CA ILE A 354 22.19 1.10 41.80
C ILE A 354 21.50 2.38 41.40
N ASP A 355 21.94 3.49 41.99
CA ASP A 355 21.55 4.80 41.51
C ASP A 355 22.18 5.04 40.12
N PHE A 356 21.32 5.18 39.12
CA PHE A 356 21.71 5.30 37.72
C PHE A 356 21.05 6.51 37.07
N ASP A 357 20.60 7.50 37.86
CA ASP A 357 19.84 8.66 37.38
C ASP A 357 18.65 8.23 36.49
N SER A 358 17.86 7.26 36.97
CA SER A 358 16.70 6.78 36.22
C SER A 358 15.65 7.89 36.06
N ILE A 359 14.90 7.86 34.96
CA ILE A 359 13.90 8.90 34.65
C ILE A 359 12.81 9.03 35.72
N ASP A 360 12.52 7.95 36.45
CA ASP A 360 11.56 7.90 37.57
C ASP A 360 12.23 8.04 38.95
N GLY A 361 13.55 8.20 39.00
CA GLY A 361 14.33 8.27 40.23
C GLY A 361 14.48 6.93 40.98
N GLU A 362 14.02 5.81 40.41
CA GLU A 362 14.18 4.49 41.04
C GLU A 362 15.59 3.94 40.87
N ARG A 363 16.00 3.09 41.83
CA ARG A 363 17.26 2.34 41.73
C ARG A 363 17.16 1.25 40.68
N VAL A 364 18.17 1.17 39.82
CA VAL A 364 18.24 0.21 38.72
C VAL A 364 18.89 -1.09 39.18
N ARG A 365 18.23 -2.21 38.87
CA ARG A 365 18.76 -3.56 39.13
C ARG A 365 19.08 -4.33 37.87
N ILE A 366 18.51 -3.96 36.73
CA ILE A 366 18.62 -4.70 35.49
C ILE A 366 19.26 -3.81 34.43
N PHE A 367 20.36 -4.27 33.84
CA PHE A 367 21.19 -3.54 32.89
C PHE A 367 21.37 -4.35 31.61
N PRO A 368 20.33 -4.49 30.75
CA PRO A 368 20.53 -4.97 29.40
C PRO A 368 21.42 -3.99 28.62
N PHE A 369 22.40 -4.48 27.88
CA PHE A 369 23.33 -3.61 27.16
C PHE A 369 23.53 -4.00 25.71
N VAL A 370 23.88 -3.02 24.88
CA VAL A 370 24.19 -3.21 23.45
C VAL A 370 25.44 -2.44 23.07
N ILE A 371 26.40 -3.14 22.47
CA ILE A 371 27.66 -2.57 21.98
C ILE A 371 27.83 -3.02 20.53
N GLY A 372 28.17 -2.12 19.62
CA GLY A 372 28.36 -2.50 18.21
C GLY A 372 29.05 -1.46 17.35
N PRO A 373 29.19 -1.74 16.03
CA PRO A 373 29.90 -0.88 15.10
C PRO A 373 29.16 0.43 14.82
N GLU A 374 29.92 1.46 14.43
CA GLU A 374 29.37 2.75 14.01
C GLU A 374 28.65 2.68 12.64
N SER A 375 29.05 1.74 11.78
CA SER A 375 28.60 1.58 10.39
C SER A 375 27.14 1.13 10.23
N GLU A 376 26.48 0.67 11.30
CA GLU A 376 25.16 0.03 11.22
C GLU A 376 24.08 0.70 12.11
N PRO A 377 23.75 1.99 11.89
CA PRO A 377 22.83 2.74 12.75
C PRO A 377 21.39 2.17 12.78
N ARG A 378 20.94 1.54 11.70
CA ARG A 378 19.58 0.95 11.63
C ARG A 378 19.45 -0.30 12.49
N VAL A 379 20.46 -1.16 12.49
CA VAL A 379 20.48 -2.38 13.33
C VAL A 379 20.52 -2.01 14.80
N TYR A 380 21.38 -1.05 15.14
CA TYR A 380 21.49 -0.49 16.48
C TYR A 380 20.14 0.02 17.04
N LEU A 381 19.40 0.83 16.28
CA LEU A 381 18.09 1.32 16.72
C LEU A 381 17.05 0.20 16.93
N ARG A 382 17.07 -0.84 16.09
CA ARG A 382 16.16 -2.00 16.23
C ARG A 382 16.46 -2.81 17.50
N LEU A 383 17.75 -3.03 17.81
CA LEU A 383 18.16 -3.73 19.03
C LEU A 383 17.71 -2.98 20.28
N LEU A 384 17.93 -1.66 20.32
CA LEU A 384 17.47 -0.82 21.42
C LEU A 384 15.94 -0.83 21.58
N ALA A 385 15.19 -0.73 20.48
CA ALA A 385 13.73 -0.80 20.51
C ALA A 385 13.24 -2.15 21.05
N SER A 386 13.88 -3.25 20.65
CA SER A 386 13.53 -4.61 21.09
C SER A 386 13.77 -4.80 22.59
N ILE A 387 14.94 -4.37 23.09
CA ILE A 387 15.25 -4.41 24.53
C ILE A 387 14.26 -3.53 25.31
N ALA A 388 14.01 -2.30 24.88
CA ALA A 388 13.06 -1.42 25.54
C ALA A 388 11.62 -1.99 25.56
N GLN A 389 11.19 -2.70 24.51
CA GLN A 389 9.91 -3.43 24.50
C GLN A 389 9.88 -4.54 25.55
N ILE A 390 10.85 -5.45 25.53
CA ILE A 390 10.89 -6.63 26.42
C ILE A 390 10.89 -6.21 27.90
N PHE A 391 11.70 -5.21 28.25
CA PHE A 391 11.89 -4.79 29.64
C PHE A 391 10.81 -3.81 30.14
N ARG A 392 9.87 -3.36 29.30
CA ARG A 392 8.66 -2.64 29.76
C ARG A 392 7.70 -3.54 30.54
N HIS A 393 7.70 -4.85 30.28
CA HIS A 393 6.83 -5.79 30.97
C HIS A 393 7.34 -6.12 32.38
N GLU A 394 6.50 -5.88 33.39
CA GLU A 394 6.84 -6.12 34.80
C GLU A 394 7.13 -7.60 35.08
N ASP A 395 6.38 -8.52 34.46
CA ASP A 395 6.57 -9.96 34.61
C ASP A 395 7.95 -10.41 34.16
N THR A 396 8.43 -9.87 33.03
CA THR A 396 9.78 -10.12 32.54
C THR A 396 10.83 -9.64 33.52
N ARG A 397 10.68 -8.43 34.08
CA ARG A 397 11.60 -7.89 35.08
C ARG A 397 11.65 -8.76 36.34
N LYS A 398 10.48 -9.16 36.87
CA LYS A 398 10.38 -10.05 38.04
C LYS A 398 11.02 -11.41 37.78
N ALA A 399 10.75 -12.00 36.62
CA ALA A 399 11.34 -13.28 36.23
C ALA A 399 12.86 -13.19 36.17
N ILE A 400 13.42 -12.17 35.51
CA ILE A 400 14.89 -11.97 35.41
C ILE A 400 15.55 -11.81 36.78
N LEU A 401 14.90 -11.11 37.72
CA LEU A 401 15.43 -10.96 39.09
C LEU A 401 15.42 -12.27 39.89
N SER A 402 14.55 -13.22 39.53
CA SER A 402 14.43 -14.53 40.18
C SER A 402 15.31 -15.61 39.55
N LEU A 403 15.50 -15.56 38.23
CA LEU A 403 16.33 -16.50 37.49
C LEU A 403 17.82 -16.30 37.81
N ARG A 404 18.59 -17.39 37.71
CA ARG A 404 20.05 -17.39 37.92
C ARG A 404 20.82 -18.09 36.81
N ASP A 405 20.14 -18.90 36.00
CA ASP A 405 20.74 -19.61 34.87
C ASP A 405 20.72 -18.72 33.61
N PRO A 406 21.89 -18.36 33.03
CA PRO A 406 22.00 -17.61 31.78
C PRO A 406 21.18 -18.19 30.61
N GLU A 407 21.08 -19.51 30.49
CA GLU A 407 20.31 -20.12 29.40
C GLU A 407 18.79 -20.00 29.62
N GLU A 408 18.33 -20.04 30.87
CA GLU A 408 16.92 -19.77 31.19
C GLU A 408 16.55 -18.31 30.91
N VAL A 409 17.45 -17.38 31.25
CA VAL A 409 17.28 -15.96 30.94
C VAL A 409 17.25 -15.75 29.43
N ARG A 410 18.18 -16.38 28.69
CA ARG A 410 18.18 -16.32 27.22
C ARG A 410 16.90 -16.88 26.62
N ARG A 411 16.38 -17.99 27.15
CA ARG A 411 15.10 -18.56 26.70
C ARG A 411 13.94 -17.61 26.97
N LEU A 412 13.85 -17.03 28.18
CA LEU A 412 12.82 -16.05 28.52
C LEU A 412 12.89 -14.84 27.60
N LEU A 413 14.08 -14.26 27.41
CA LEU A 413 14.29 -13.13 26.51
C LEU A 413 13.94 -13.51 25.07
N ARG A 414 14.23 -14.75 24.64
CA ARG A 414 13.82 -15.27 23.34
C ARG A 414 12.31 -15.36 23.19
N GLU A 415 11.60 -15.89 24.18
CA GLU A 415 10.14 -15.98 24.17
C GLU A 415 9.47 -14.61 24.12
N GLN A 416 10.07 -13.59 24.76
CA GLN A 416 9.57 -12.21 24.74
C GLN A 416 9.99 -11.43 23.48
N ALA A 417 11.13 -11.78 22.86
CA ALA A 417 11.65 -11.13 21.65
C ALA A 417 11.12 -11.76 20.35
N SER A 418 10.73 -13.03 20.38
CA SER A 418 9.94 -13.63 19.31
C SER A 418 8.65 -12.83 19.19
N PRO A 419 8.23 -12.48 17.97
CA PRO A 419 6.86 -12.00 17.78
C PRO A 419 5.96 -13.04 18.44
N LYS A 420 5.17 -12.65 19.46
CA LYS A 420 3.99 -13.44 19.76
C LYS A 420 3.23 -13.47 18.44
N ASP A 421 2.96 -14.66 17.91
CA ASP A 421 2.08 -14.89 16.75
C ASP A 421 0.62 -14.52 17.08
N GLU A 422 0.43 -13.39 17.75
CA GLU A 422 -0.72 -12.55 17.57
C GLU A 422 -0.29 -11.51 16.53
N THR A 423 -0.10 -11.96 15.29
CA THR A 423 -0.54 -11.11 14.18
C THR A 423 -1.96 -10.71 14.57
N PRO A 424 -2.25 -9.43 14.87
CA PRO A 424 -3.61 -9.00 15.09
C PRO A 424 -4.40 -9.58 13.92
N PRO A 425 -5.57 -10.22 14.13
CA PRO A 425 -6.36 -10.66 12.99
C PRO A 425 -6.49 -9.43 12.10
N ARG A 426 -5.80 -9.45 10.96
CA ARG A 426 -6.09 -8.50 9.90
C ARG A 426 -7.57 -8.74 9.68
N ARG A 427 -8.37 -7.69 9.77
CA ARG A 427 -9.69 -7.71 9.15
C ARG A 427 -9.45 -7.26 7.72
N PRO A 428 -9.02 -8.15 6.79
CA PRO A 428 -8.92 -7.75 5.40
C PRO A 428 -10.30 -7.22 4.98
N GLY A 429 -10.30 -6.09 4.29
CA GLY A 429 -11.53 -5.51 3.77
C GLY A 429 -12.31 -4.61 4.74
N MET A 430 -11.67 -3.92 5.70
CA MET A 430 -12.30 -2.82 6.46
C MET A 430 -11.50 -1.51 6.30
N LYS A 431 -12.21 -0.39 6.22
CA LYS A 431 -11.68 0.97 6.11
C LYS A 431 -12.36 1.87 7.14
N MET A 432 -11.67 2.91 7.57
CA MET A 432 -12.25 3.97 8.39
C MET A 432 -12.59 5.16 7.49
N MET A 433 -13.85 5.59 7.53
CA MET A 433 -14.33 6.77 6.84
C MET A 433 -14.57 7.89 7.85
N HIS A 434 -14.10 9.09 7.52
CA HIS A 434 -14.43 10.32 8.22
C HIS A 434 -15.26 11.19 7.30
N VAL A 435 -16.46 11.58 7.72
CA VAL A 435 -17.31 12.52 6.99
C VAL A 435 -17.48 13.76 7.85
N PHE A 436 -16.83 14.84 7.44
CA PHE A 436 -16.95 16.15 8.05
C PHE A 436 -18.14 16.86 7.39
N VAL A 437 -19.11 17.28 8.19
CA VAL A 437 -20.34 17.91 7.70
C VAL A 437 -20.52 19.25 8.40
N GLN A 438 -20.52 20.34 7.63
CA GLN A 438 -20.77 21.70 8.09
C GLN A 438 -22.17 22.23 7.73
N ASN A 439 -22.99 21.37 7.13
CA ASN A 439 -24.35 21.68 6.72
C ASN A 439 -25.35 20.84 7.51
N GLU A 440 -26.13 21.49 8.36
CA GLU A 440 -27.09 20.84 9.25
C GLU A 440 -28.25 20.17 8.49
N GLU A 441 -28.68 20.75 7.36
CA GLU A 441 -29.88 20.31 6.64
C GLU A 441 -29.73 18.92 6.01
N ILE A 442 -28.50 18.56 5.63
CA ILE A 442 -28.17 17.29 4.97
C ILE A 442 -27.48 16.29 5.90
N PHE A 443 -27.19 16.68 7.14
CA PHE A 443 -26.44 15.86 8.08
C PHE A 443 -27.14 14.53 8.38
N ASP A 444 -28.43 14.57 8.69
CA ASP A 444 -29.19 13.38 9.06
C ASP A 444 -29.32 12.41 7.86
N ASP A 445 -29.44 12.93 6.65
CA ASP A 445 -29.49 12.13 5.42
C ASP A 445 -28.14 11.47 5.11
N ILE A 446 -27.03 12.18 5.36
CA ILE A 446 -25.68 11.62 5.25
C ILE A 446 -25.45 10.55 6.33
N LEU A 447 -25.93 10.77 7.55
CA LEU A 447 -25.83 9.79 8.63
C LEU A 447 -26.60 8.51 8.29
N GLN A 448 -27.76 8.63 7.64
CA GLN A 448 -28.57 7.49 7.21
C GLN A 448 -27.84 6.52 6.26
N VAL A 449 -26.87 7.02 5.48
CA VAL A 449 -26.01 6.19 4.62
C VAL A 449 -25.32 5.08 5.42
N PHE A 450 -24.99 5.34 6.68
CA PHE A 450 -24.25 4.41 7.53
C PHE A 450 -25.13 3.57 8.46
N THR A 451 -26.43 3.88 8.57
CA THR A 451 -27.34 3.19 9.49
C THR A 451 -28.07 2.00 8.87
N GLY A 452 -27.86 1.72 7.58
CA GLY A 452 -28.70 0.82 6.77
C GLY A 452 -28.16 -0.57 6.42
N SER A 453 -27.06 -1.08 6.99
CA SER A 453 -26.55 -2.41 6.61
C SER A 453 -25.83 -3.19 7.71
N ASP A 454 -25.86 -4.52 7.58
CA ASP A 454 -25.39 -5.56 8.52
C ASP A 454 -23.88 -5.56 8.86
N SER A 455 -23.11 -4.48 8.64
CA SER A 455 -21.68 -4.47 9.00
C SER A 455 -21.04 -3.08 9.21
N ILE A 456 -21.81 -2.01 9.33
CA ILE A 456 -21.27 -0.64 9.43
C ILE A 456 -21.45 -0.11 10.85
N SER A 457 -20.35 0.25 11.50
CA SER A 457 -20.38 0.97 12.79
C SER A 457 -20.08 2.43 12.51
N ALA A 458 -21.04 3.32 12.74
CA ALA A 458 -20.85 4.76 12.64
C ALA A 458 -21.09 5.45 13.99
N MET A 459 -20.22 6.39 14.33
CA MET A 459 -20.36 7.27 15.48
C MET A 459 -20.34 8.72 15.03
N VAL A 460 -21.00 9.60 15.78
CA VAL A 460 -21.02 11.04 15.54
C VAL A 460 -20.22 11.73 16.64
N LEU A 461 -19.26 12.56 16.24
CA LEU A 461 -18.50 13.45 17.11
C LEU A 461 -18.94 14.88 16.85
N GLU A 462 -19.36 15.60 17.88
CA GLU A 462 -19.62 17.03 17.79
C GLU A 462 -18.29 17.80 17.82
N ALA A 463 -18.00 18.53 16.74
CA ALA A 463 -16.83 19.37 16.64
C ALA A 463 -17.21 20.81 16.96
N ARG A 464 -16.35 21.51 17.72
CA ARG A 464 -16.44 22.96 17.89
C ARG A 464 -15.24 23.59 17.23
N GLU A 465 -15.46 24.70 16.53
CA GLU A 465 -14.36 25.42 15.90
C GLU A 465 -13.36 25.90 16.96
N SER A 466 -12.08 25.98 16.59
CA SER A 466 -11.03 26.47 17.49
C SER A 466 -11.25 27.92 17.91
N THR A 467 -11.97 28.71 17.09
CA THR A 467 -12.45 30.06 17.40
C THR A 467 -13.27 30.08 18.70
N ASP A 468 -14.17 29.11 18.93
CA ASP A 468 -14.95 29.01 20.18
C ASP A 468 -14.08 28.81 21.44
N TYR A 469 -12.87 28.26 21.28
CA TYR A 469 -11.91 28.07 22.37
C TYR A 469 -10.98 29.27 22.54
N LEU A 470 -10.54 29.89 21.44
CA LEU A 470 -9.62 31.04 21.43
C LEU A 470 -10.31 32.34 21.86
N MET A 471 -11.61 32.50 21.59
CA MET A 471 -12.42 33.67 21.96
C MET A 471 -12.66 33.81 23.47
N LYS A 472 -12.28 32.81 24.29
CA LYS A 472 -12.37 32.90 25.76
C LYS A 472 -11.17 33.59 26.41
N GLY A 473 -10.14 33.97 25.64
CA GLY A 473 -8.98 34.71 26.11
C GLY A 473 -9.13 36.23 25.89
N PRO A 474 -8.64 37.08 26.81
CA PRO A 474 -8.83 38.54 26.76
C PRO A 474 -8.14 39.25 25.58
N PHE A 475 -7.37 38.53 24.75
CA PHE A 475 -6.59 39.07 23.64
C PHE A 475 -7.32 39.11 22.28
N PHE A 476 -8.41 38.35 22.12
CA PHE A 476 -9.07 38.16 20.81
C PHE A 476 -10.46 38.79 20.73
N ASP A 477 -10.85 39.55 21.75
CA ASP A 477 -12.14 40.23 21.83
C ASP A 477 -12.24 41.33 20.75
N GLY A 478 -13.19 41.18 19.83
CA GLY A 478 -13.45 42.12 18.73
C GLY A 478 -12.74 41.88 17.39
N PHE A 479 -11.89 40.84 17.26
CA PHE A 479 -11.21 40.54 15.99
C PHE A 479 -12.05 39.73 14.99
N TRP A 480 -13.07 39.02 15.46
CA TRP A 480 -13.87 38.09 14.65
C TRP A 480 -15.37 38.25 14.93
N ASP A 481 -16.20 38.19 13.87
CA ASP A 481 -17.65 38.34 13.96
C ASP A 481 -18.27 37.12 14.68
N SER A 482 -18.70 37.34 15.92
CA SER A 482 -19.06 36.32 16.92
C SER A 482 -20.46 35.72 16.75
N LYS A 483 -21.03 35.76 15.54
CA LYS A 483 -22.45 35.44 15.33
C LYS A 483 -22.78 34.19 14.55
N VAL A 484 -21.80 33.43 14.06
CA VAL A 484 -22.10 32.19 13.33
C VAL A 484 -21.36 31.05 13.99
N GLN A 485 -22.02 30.38 14.95
CA GLN A 485 -21.71 28.98 15.20
C GLN A 485 -22.01 28.24 13.90
N ARG A 486 -20.96 27.85 13.18
CA ARG A 486 -21.11 26.98 12.02
C ARG A 486 -21.31 25.58 12.56
N PHE A 487 -22.44 24.97 12.19
CA PHE A 487 -22.67 23.56 12.43
C PHE A 487 -21.42 22.77 11.99
N SER A 488 -20.91 21.88 12.84
CA SER A 488 -19.78 21.02 12.47
C SER A 488 -19.85 19.71 13.21
N ARG A 489 -20.12 18.64 12.46
CA ARG A 489 -20.15 17.28 12.99
C ARG A 489 -19.26 16.38 12.16
N LEU A 490 -18.61 15.45 12.83
CA LEU A 490 -17.77 14.43 12.22
C LEU A 490 -18.45 13.07 12.40
N ILE A 491 -18.79 12.43 11.30
CA ILE A 491 -19.21 11.04 11.29
C ILE A 491 -17.97 10.18 11.10
N VAL A 492 -17.69 9.28 12.06
CA VAL A 492 -16.63 8.29 11.96
C VAL A 492 -17.27 6.93 11.75
N ALA A 493 -17.05 6.35 10.58
CA ALA A 493 -17.63 5.06 10.22
C ALA A 493 -16.54 4.02 9.93
N VAL A 494 -16.70 2.80 10.44
CA VAL A 494 -15.94 1.64 9.98
C VAL A 494 -16.78 0.93 8.93
N VAL A 495 -16.24 0.85 7.72
CA VAL A 495 -16.96 0.40 6.52
C VAL A 495 -16.15 -0.72 5.88
N ARG A 496 -16.84 -1.74 5.36
CA ARG A 496 -16.18 -2.77 4.54
C ARG A 496 -15.59 -2.12 3.29
N ASP A 497 -14.39 -2.53 2.89
CA ASP A 497 -13.65 -1.96 1.75
C ASP A 497 -14.49 -1.97 0.46
N GLU A 498 -15.20 -3.08 0.21
CA GLU A 498 -16.15 -3.22 -0.89
C GLU A 498 -17.33 -2.22 -0.86
N LEU A 499 -17.69 -1.72 0.34
CA LEU A 499 -18.80 -0.79 0.54
C LEU A 499 -18.37 0.67 0.56
N VAL A 500 -17.06 0.97 0.63
CA VAL A 500 -16.56 2.35 0.70
C VAL A 500 -17.04 3.17 -0.50
N ASN A 501 -16.87 2.64 -1.70
CA ASN A 501 -17.29 3.34 -2.92
C ASN A 501 -18.81 3.55 -2.95
N SER A 502 -19.60 2.58 -2.47
CA SER A 502 -21.06 2.72 -2.39
C SER A 502 -21.47 3.76 -1.34
N ALA A 503 -20.76 3.83 -0.21
CA ALA A 503 -21.01 4.82 0.82
C ALA A 503 -20.70 6.23 0.30
N VAL A 504 -19.55 6.44 -0.37
CA VAL A 504 -19.20 7.72 -1.01
C VAL A 504 -20.26 8.13 -2.03
N ARG A 505 -20.68 7.21 -2.91
CA ARG A 505 -21.75 7.49 -3.88
C ARG A 505 -23.09 7.84 -3.23
N SER A 506 -23.43 7.20 -2.12
CA SER A 506 -24.68 7.48 -1.39
C SER A 506 -24.63 8.85 -0.72
N ILE A 507 -23.46 9.26 -0.21
CA ILE A 507 -23.24 10.63 0.28
C ILE A 507 -23.40 11.62 -0.87
N GLU A 508 -22.75 11.38 -2.01
CA GLU A 508 -22.88 12.26 -3.19
C GLU A 508 -24.31 12.31 -3.75
N TYR A 509 -25.10 11.26 -3.58
CA TYR A 509 -26.52 11.30 -3.93
C TYR A 509 -27.32 12.23 -3.02
N VAL A 510 -27.00 12.26 -1.73
CA VAL A 510 -27.64 13.13 -0.74
C VAL A 510 -27.21 14.59 -0.91
N CYS A 511 -25.91 14.83 -1.06
CA CYS A 511 -25.37 16.20 -1.05
C CYS A 511 -24.99 16.76 -2.43
N GLY A 512 -25.02 15.98 -3.50
CA GLY A 512 -24.36 16.32 -4.77
C GLY A 512 -22.86 15.99 -4.75
N ARG A 513 -22.18 16.22 -5.87
CA ARG A 513 -20.75 15.88 -6.05
C ARG A 513 -19.89 16.54 -4.98
N LEU A 514 -19.06 15.75 -4.29
CA LEU A 514 -18.21 16.26 -3.22
C LEU A 514 -17.16 17.25 -3.71
N SER A 515 -16.73 17.15 -4.98
CA SER A 515 -15.81 18.08 -5.63
C SER A 515 -16.34 19.52 -5.70
N ASP A 516 -17.67 19.68 -5.68
CA ASP A 516 -18.34 20.96 -5.89
C ASP A 516 -18.76 21.61 -4.55
N ARG A 517 -18.37 21.00 -3.41
CA ARG A 517 -18.79 21.40 -2.06
C ARG A 517 -17.61 21.85 -1.21
N ASP A 518 -17.84 22.88 -0.41
CA ASP A 518 -16.91 23.41 0.59
C ASP A 518 -17.35 23.14 2.03
N ASP A 519 -18.55 22.57 2.22
CA ASP A 519 -19.20 22.30 3.49
C ASP A 519 -19.20 20.80 3.89
N ILE A 520 -18.66 19.93 3.04
CA ILE A 520 -18.57 18.48 3.29
C ILE A 520 -17.22 17.95 2.81
N MET A 521 -16.57 17.14 3.65
CA MET A 521 -15.33 16.47 3.29
C MET A 521 -15.38 15.00 3.71
N VAL A 522 -14.96 14.10 2.82
CA VAL A 522 -14.85 12.67 3.10
C VAL A 522 -13.39 12.25 3.03
N THR A 523 -12.90 11.57 4.07
CA THR A 523 -11.58 10.92 4.04
C THR A 523 -11.72 9.42 4.34
N VAL A 524 -10.85 8.61 3.73
CA VAL A 524 -10.85 7.16 3.92
C VAL A 524 -9.45 6.73 4.31
N THR A 525 -9.34 5.99 5.42
CA THR A 525 -8.07 5.48 5.96
C THR A 525 -8.09 3.97 6.01
N ASP A 526 -6.97 3.36 5.61
CA ASP A 526 -6.79 1.91 5.59
C ASP A 526 -6.59 1.33 7.00
N LEU A 527 -7.45 0.41 7.42
CA LEU A 527 -7.37 -0.25 8.73
C LEU A 527 -6.58 -1.56 8.64
N ARG A 528 -5.26 -1.44 8.43
CA ARG A 528 -4.36 -2.61 8.31
C ARG A 528 -4.15 -3.37 9.61
N CYS A 529 -4.38 -2.71 10.74
CA CYS A 529 -4.23 -3.27 12.08
C CYS A 529 -5.33 -2.69 12.97
N THR A 530 -6.19 -3.56 13.53
CA THR A 530 -7.20 -3.20 14.53
C THR A 530 -7.17 -4.22 15.66
N LEU A 531 -7.25 -3.76 16.90
CA LEU A 531 -7.20 -4.60 18.10
C LEU A 531 -8.39 -4.26 18.99
N GLY A 532 -9.02 -5.30 19.55
CA GLY A 532 -10.21 -5.17 20.38
C GLY A 532 -11.52 -4.99 19.59
N SER A 533 -12.62 -4.90 20.33
CA SER A 533 -13.96 -4.62 19.81
C SER A 533 -14.70 -3.73 20.80
N LEU A 534 -15.37 -2.70 20.31
CA LEU A 534 -16.37 -2.00 21.11
C LEU A 534 -17.64 -2.86 21.10
N GLY A 535 -18.16 -3.21 22.28
CA GLY A 535 -19.49 -3.80 22.38
C GLY A 535 -20.52 -2.70 22.12
N LEU A 536 -21.36 -2.89 21.10
CA LEU A 536 -22.61 -2.14 20.95
C LEU A 536 -23.66 -2.68 21.92
#